data_AF-A0A6A6H9J7-F1
#
_entry.id   AF-A0A6A6H9J7-F1
#
_cell.length_a   1.000
_cell.length_b   1.000
_cell.length_c   1.000
_cell.angle_alpha   90.00
_cell.angle_beta   90.00
_cell.angle_gamma   90.00
#
_symmetry.space_group_name_H-M   'P 1'
#
loop_
_entity.id
_entity.type
_entity.pdbx_description
1 polymer ?
#
loop_
_entity_poly.entity_id
_entity_poly.type
_entity_poly.pdbx_seq_one_letter_code
_entity_poly.pdbx_strand_id
1 'polypeptide(L)'
;MDPGTAVAVVSLGIQCCQGIVGYYRSFREQDKVVSRTTACVDNLHGILVALRGMINPPGPQLNNNVLALVIKSIASCEGPVNDLKAELDKFGTNTPQATPKNKAHELVMKALYPFKESTLTKLREIVQDVRGNLSLAIETVGLDTQSRVLDSLDGLTLNFDAMRTDRNSLAGDIQNISTAISGVGDNISNVSRTVDDSRTIITGLSTSAQNIQQSINTAEQRREDAQTDQIYSSVVDWLRPIDFMPDHRAARKRHEPETGNWFLEGRPYEAWKTIPGSFLWLNGNPGCGKTILASAIIEDLARYVKSQPNSTALSFYFSFTDSQKQEYVSFLRTLLAQLCVSRRQIFPCLRDLFKAYEPLAAPVDELDECLKLVMKDFANVYLVIDALDECRNETGRGDWEDMLHWLDSLSSLNMANLHTLVTSRNEPELQNLFLPLEGSSAHWPSLTITQRSNSGDVRTYVTNQIEKDWRLKRLDSTTKEEIRCTLTNGAEGM
;
A
#
# COMPACT_ATOMS: atom_id res chain seq x y z
N MET A 1 47.87 82.71 -48.20
CA MET A 1 48.75 82.42 -47.06
C MET A 1 48.60 80.94 -46.73
N ASP A 2 49.69 80.17 -46.80
CA ASP A 2 49.71 78.78 -46.33
C ASP A 2 49.79 78.71 -44.79
N PRO A 3 49.44 77.57 -44.15
CA PRO A 3 49.47 77.44 -42.69
C PRO A 3 50.83 77.74 -42.06
N GLY A 4 51.94 77.44 -42.77
CA GLY A 4 53.30 77.74 -42.29
C GLY A 4 53.55 79.25 -42.24
N THR A 5 53.12 79.97 -43.27
CA THR A 5 53.18 81.43 -43.31
C THR A 5 52.25 82.09 -42.27
N ALA A 6 51.07 81.51 -42.02
CA ALA A 6 50.17 81.99 -40.96
C ALA A 6 50.80 81.85 -39.56
N VAL A 7 51.46 80.71 -39.27
CA VAL A 7 52.21 80.51 -38.03
C VAL A 7 53.37 81.50 -37.93
N ALA A 8 54.03 81.82 -39.04
CA ALA A 8 55.12 82.80 -39.07
C ALA A 8 54.62 84.21 -38.69
N VAL A 9 53.48 84.65 -39.23
CA VAL A 9 52.87 85.96 -38.89
C VAL A 9 52.43 86.01 -37.43
N VAL A 10 51.78 84.96 -36.93
CA VAL A 10 51.42 84.87 -35.50
C VAL A 10 52.66 84.90 -34.61
N SER A 11 53.70 84.16 -34.97
CA SER A 11 54.96 84.13 -34.21
C SER A 11 55.67 85.48 -34.22
N LEU A 12 55.66 86.19 -35.35
CA LEU A 12 56.21 87.53 -35.48
C LEU A 12 55.44 88.52 -34.60
N GLY A 13 54.10 88.47 -34.61
CA GLY A 13 53.26 89.29 -33.75
C GLY A 13 53.54 89.05 -32.27
N ILE A 14 53.72 87.79 -31.85
CA ILE A 14 54.10 87.41 -30.49
C ILE A 14 55.44 88.06 -30.10
N GLN A 15 56.47 87.95 -30.95
CA GLN A 15 57.79 88.53 -30.71
C GLN A 15 57.73 90.06 -30.60
N CYS A 16 56.99 90.72 -31.50
CA CYS A 16 56.86 92.18 -31.49
C CYS A 16 56.16 92.66 -30.21
N CYS A 17 55.08 91.99 -29.80
CA CYS A 17 54.40 92.30 -28.55
C CYS A 17 55.34 92.14 -27.33
N GLN A 18 56.13 91.06 -27.28
CA GLN A 18 57.11 90.84 -26.21
C GLN A 18 58.20 91.90 -26.18
N GLY A 19 58.74 92.29 -27.34
CA GLY A 19 59.75 93.34 -27.44
C GLY A 19 59.25 94.70 -26.95
N ILE A 20 58.03 95.08 -27.35
CA ILE A 20 57.39 96.34 -26.93
C ILE A 20 57.11 96.34 -25.43
N VAL A 21 56.52 95.26 -24.91
CA VAL A 21 56.22 95.13 -23.47
C VAL A 21 57.50 95.13 -22.64
N GLY A 22 58.54 94.42 -23.08
CA GLY A 22 59.85 94.37 -22.42
C GLY A 22 60.53 95.74 -22.36
N TYR A 23 60.44 96.54 -23.43
CA TYR A 23 60.98 97.90 -23.45
C TYR A 23 60.31 98.79 -22.41
N TYR A 24 58.98 98.89 -22.43
CA TYR A 24 58.26 99.77 -21.51
C TYR A 24 58.38 99.33 -20.05
N ARG A 25 58.36 98.02 -19.75
CA ARG A 25 58.54 97.48 -18.39
C ARG A 25 59.91 97.80 -17.77
N SER A 26 60.91 98.16 -18.57
CA SER A 26 62.27 98.46 -18.10
C SER A 26 62.43 99.86 -17.48
N PHE A 27 61.43 100.75 -17.59
CA PHE A 27 61.44 102.10 -17.00
C PHE A 27 60.60 102.14 -15.71
N ARG A 28 61.22 102.58 -14.60
CA ARG A 28 60.69 102.45 -13.21
C ARG A 28 59.63 103.49 -12.77
N GLU A 29 59.36 104.54 -13.54
CA GLU A 29 58.27 105.50 -13.30
C GLU A 29 57.41 105.59 -14.56
N GLN A 30 56.28 104.88 -14.59
CA GLN A 30 55.40 104.81 -15.77
C GLN A 30 54.15 105.67 -15.63
N ASP A 31 53.86 106.47 -16.67
CA ASP A 31 52.59 107.18 -16.84
C ASP A 31 51.43 106.18 -17.09
N LYS A 32 50.21 106.54 -16.67
CA LYS A 32 48.96 105.79 -16.87
C LYS A 32 48.68 105.47 -18.34
N VAL A 33 49.12 106.31 -19.27
CA VAL A 33 48.99 106.06 -20.73
C VAL A 33 49.87 104.89 -21.17
N VAL A 34 51.08 104.78 -20.65
CA VAL A 34 52.04 103.70 -20.96
C VAL A 34 51.49 102.37 -20.47
N SER A 35 51.04 102.28 -19.22
CA SER A 35 50.51 101.01 -18.66
C SER A 35 49.27 100.51 -19.42
N ARG A 36 48.40 101.42 -19.90
CA ARG A 36 47.25 101.04 -20.73
C ARG A 36 47.68 100.47 -22.08
N THR A 37 48.65 101.09 -22.74
CA THR A 37 49.18 100.59 -24.01
C THR A 37 49.88 99.23 -23.81
N THR A 38 50.66 99.05 -22.74
CA THR A 38 51.29 97.77 -22.40
C THR A 38 50.25 96.67 -22.16
N ALA A 39 49.15 96.96 -21.45
CA ALA A 39 48.06 95.99 -21.22
C ALA A 39 47.33 95.57 -22.50
N CYS A 40 47.13 96.50 -23.45
CA CYS A 40 46.55 96.15 -24.76
C CYS A 40 47.47 95.22 -25.56
N VAL A 41 48.78 95.49 -25.55
CA VAL A 41 49.79 94.66 -26.24
C VAL A 41 49.89 93.27 -25.58
N ASP A 42 49.85 93.19 -24.24
CA ASP A 42 49.82 91.91 -23.50
C ASP A 42 48.56 91.09 -23.80
N ASN A 43 47.39 91.72 -23.97
CA ASN A 43 46.15 91.02 -24.33
C ASN A 43 46.26 90.43 -25.75
N LEU A 44 46.76 91.22 -26.71
CA LEU A 44 47.00 90.72 -28.06
C LEU A 44 47.99 89.56 -28.07
N HIS A 45 49.04 89.62 -27.25
CA HIS A 45 49.96 88.50 -27.06
C HIS A 45 49.22 87.22 -26.61
N GLY A 46 48.31 87.31 -25.64
CA GLY A 46 47.51 86.17 -25.19
C GLY A 46 46.64 85.55 -26.30
N ILE A 47 46.01 86.38 -27.13
CA ILE A 47 45.18 85.93 -28.26
C ILE A 47 46.03 85.20 -29.31
N LEU A 48 47.20 85.76 -29.65
CA LEU A 48 48.11 85.15 -30.62
C LEU A 48 48.68 83.81 -30.13
N VAL A 49 48.95 83.69 -28.82
CA VAL A 49 49.40 82.42 -28.21
C VAL A 49 48.29 81.35 -28.28
N ALA A 50 47.04 81.71 -27.96
CA ALA A 50 45.91 80.78 -28.05
C ALA A 50 45.68 80.27 -29.48
N LEU A 51 45.73 81.17 -30.47
CA LEU A 51 45.61 80.80 -31.88
C LEU A 51 46.78 79.95 -32.38
N ARG A 52 48.00 80.21 -31.91
CA ARG A 52 49.16 79.35 -32.23
C ARG A 52 48.91 77.91 -31.79
N GLY A 53 48.32 77.70 -30.61
CA GLY A 53 47.97 76.37 -30.10
C GLY A 53 46.87 75.66 -30.88
N MET A 54 46.02 76.39 -31.62
CA MET A 54 44.99 75.82 -32.48
C MET A 54 45.50 75.45 -33.88
N ILE A 55 46.55 76.13 -34.36
CA ILE A 55 47.06 76.01 -35.74
C ILE A 55 48.26 75.07 -35.81
N ASN A 56 49.07 74.95 -34.75
CA ASN A 56 50.26 74.10 -34.78
C ASN A 56 50.54 73.39 -33.43
N PRO A 57 50.37 72.05 -33.34
CA PRO A 57 49.83 71.16 -34.39
C PRO A 57 48.32 71.40 -34.59
N PRO A 58 47.80 71.37 -35.83
CA PRO A 58 46.37 71.49 -36.06
C PRO A 58 45.67 70.29 -35.40
N GLY A 59 44.80 70.55 -34.42
CA GLY A 59 44.05 69.49 -33.75
C GLY A 59 43.22 68.69 -34.77
N PRO A 60 43.03 67.37 -34.58
CA PRO A 60 42.38 66.46 -35.56
C PRO A 60 40.88 66.70 -35.78
N GLN A 61 40.35 67.86 -35.36
CA GLN A 61 38.93 68.12 -35.24
C GLN A 61 38.46 69.46 -35.84
N LEU A 62 39.33 70.22 -36.50
CA LEU A 62 38.93 71.46 -37.17
C LEU A 62 38.49 71.18 -38.60
N ASN A 63 37.23 71.50 -38.90
CA ASN A 63 36.66 71.45 -40.25
C ASN A 63 37.52 72.28 -41.23
N ASN A 64 37.81 71.73 -42.42
CA ASN A 64 38.66 72.38 -43.43
C ASN A 64 38.19 73.80 -43.80
N ASN A 65 36.88 74.05 -43.81
CA ASN A 65 36.32 75.37 -44.09
C ASN A 65 36.58 76.38 -42.96
N VAL A 66 36.52 75.90 -41.71
CA VAL A 66 36.81 76.72 -40.52
C VAL A 66 38.31 77.02 -40.45
N LEU A 67 39.16 76.04 -40.74
CA LEU A 67 40.61 76.22 -40.83
C LEU A 67 40.99 77.28 -41.89
N ALA A 68 40.32 77.26 -43.05
CA ALA A 68 40.54 78.25 -44.11
C ALA A 68 40.16 79.68 -43.67
N LEU A 69 39.08 79.84 -42.89
CA LEU A 69 38.67 81.14 -42.35
C LEU A 69 39.62 81.69 -41.29
N VAL A 70 40.12 80.82 -40.41
CA VAL A 70 41.13 81.16 -39.39
C VAL A 70 42.42 81.64 -40.06
N ILE A 71 42.89 80.92 -41.09
CA ILE A 71 44.08 81.30 -41.87
C ILE A 71 43.86 82.64 -42.59
N LYS A 72 42.66 82.88 -43.16
CA LYS A 72 42.33 84.15 -43.82
C LYS A 72 42.35 85.33 -42.85
N SER A 73 41.85 85.13 -41.62
CA SER A 73 41.84 86.16 -40.58
C SER A 73 43.26 86.51 -40.11
N ILE A 74 44.15 85.52 -40.06
CA ILE A 74 45.57 85.71 -39.74
C ILE A 74 46.32 86.39 -40.88
N ALA A 75 45.97 86.09 -42.13
CA ALA A 75 46.54 86.80 -43.28
C ALA A 75 46.24 88.30 -43.23
N SER A 76 45.03 88.68 -42.82
CA SER A 76 44.67 90.10 -42.62
C SER A 76 45.45 90.79 -41.49
N CYS A 77 46.14 90.03 -40.61
CA CYS A 77 46.98 90.58 -39.55
C CYS A 77 48.42 90.87 -39.98
N GLU A 78 48.85 90.41 -41.16
CA GLU A 78 50.25 90.52 -41.61
C GLU A 78 50.74 91.97 -41.73
N GLY A 79 49.94 92.85 -42.33
CA GLY A 79 50.25 94.28 -42.45
C GLY A 79 50.40 94.96 -41.08
N PRO A 80 49.36 94.94 -40.22
CA PRO A 80 49.43 95.52 -38.89
C PRO A 80 50.55 94.93 -38.00
N VAL A 81 50.84 93.64 -38.10
CA VAL A 81 51.96 93.01 -37.36
C VAL A 81 53.32 93.53 -37.84
N ASN A 82 53.48 93.77 -39.15
CA ASN A 82 54.69 94.39 -39.68
C ASN A 82 54.83 95.86 -39.26
N ASP A 83 53.72 96.60 -39.15
CA ASP A 83 53.75 97.96 -38.59
C ASP A 83 54.15 97.95 -37.11
N LEU A 84 53.70 96.95 -36.35
CA LEU A 84 54.10 96.73 -34.96
C LEU A 84 55.61 96.48 -34.84
N LYS A 85 56.19 95.73 -35.79
CA LYS A 85 57.64 95.49 -35.89
C LYS A 85 58.42 96.77 -36.22
N ALA A 86 57.94 97.56 -37.18
CA ALA A 86 58.59 98.82 -37.56
C ALA A 86 58.61 99.84 -36.41
N GLU A 87 57.60 99.85 -35.54
CA GLU A 87 57.63 100.64 -34.30
C GLU A 87 58.60 100.05 -33.27
N LEU A 88 58.75 98.72 -33.17
CA LEU A 88 59.73 98.07 -32.29
C LEU A 88 61.19 98.40 -32.67
N ASP A 89 61.53 98.42 -33.96
CA ASP A 89 62.90 98.69 -34.45
C ASP A 89 63.41 100.10 -34.08
N LYS A 90 62.51 101.04 -33.78
CA LYS A 90 62.88 102.39 -33.34
C LYS A 90 63.45 102.42 -31.92
N PHE A 91 63.37 101.34 -31.13
CA PHE A 91 63.70 101.32 -29.70
C PHE A 91 65.17 100.95 -29.34
N GLY A 92 66.13 100.77 -30.28
CA GLY A 92 67.56 100.58 -29.88
C GLY A 92 68.67 100.63 -30.95
N THR A 93 69.81 101.31 -30.67
CA THR A 93 71.17 101.09 -31.27
C THR A 93 72.33 101.59 -30.37
N ASN A 94 73.45 100.85 -30.33
CA ASN A 94 74.65 101.03 -29.49
C ASN A 94 75.86 101.72 -30.23
N THR A 95 76.32 102.88 -29.71
CA THR A 95 77.73 103.26 -29.28
C THR A 95 78.95 103.39 -30.27
N PRO A 96 80.07 104.10 -29.94
CA PRO A 96 80.56 105.28 -30.69
C PRO A 96 82.06 105.30 -31.15
N GLN A 97 82.44 106.28 -31.99
CA GLN A 97 83.81 106.86 -32.04
C GLN A 97 83.77 108.42 -31.98
N ALA A 98 84.87 109.01 -31.49
CA ALA A 98 84.92 110.26 -30.74
C ALA A 98 85.27 111.53 -31.54
N THR A 99 84.72 112.67 -31.11
CA THR A 99 85.44 113.92 -30.77
C THR A 99 84.44 114.89 -30.10
N PRO A 100 84.88 115.76 -29.16
CA PRO A 100 84.02 116.23 -28.08
C PRO A 100 83.62 117.70 -28.20
N LYS A 101 82.33 117.94 -28.42
CA LYS A 101 81.45 118.97 -27.80
C LYS A 101 80.16 119.05 -28.64
N ASN A 102 79.14 118.27 -28.22
CA ASN A 102 77.68 118.41 -28.51
C ASN A 102 76.87 117.09 -28.38
N LYS A 103 77.26 116.13 -27.52
CA LYS A 103 76.59 114.81 -27.43
C LYS A 103 75.57 114.62 -26.30
N ALA A 104 75.34 115.58 -25.41
CA ALA A 104 74.38 115.41 -24.31
C ALA A 104 72.91 115.54 -24.76
N HIS A 105 72.61 116.45 -25.69
CA HIS A 105 71.23 116.75 -26.09
C HIS A 105 70.60 115.67 -26.99
N GLU A 106 71.40 114.95 -27.78
CA GLU A 106 70.87 113.94 -28.72
C GLU A 106 70.53 112.60 -28.04
N LEU A 107 71.24 112.23 -26.98
CA LEU A 107 70.97 111.03 -26.18
C LEU A 107 69.67 111.15 -25.38
N VAL A 108 69.40 112.35 -24.83
CA VAL A 108 68.16 112.63 -24.08
C VAL A 108 66.95 112.64 -25.02
N MET A 109 67.08 113.24 -26.20
CA MET A 109 65.99 113.28 -27.19
C MET A 109 65.65 111.89 -27.75
N LYS A 110 66.63 110.98 -27.91
CA LYS A 110 66.39 109.60 -28.36
C LYS A 110 65.85 108.68 -27.25
N ALA A 111 66.17 108.94 -25.98
CA ALA A 111 65.60 108.21 -24.85
C ALA A 111 64.15 108.64 -24.49
N LEU A 112 63.76 109.88 -24.80
CA LEU A 112 62.41 110.41 -24.54
C LEU A 112 61.43 110.25 -25.72
N TYR A 113 61.93 110.04 -26.94
CA TYR A 113 61.14 109.75 -28.14
C TYR A 113 60.05 108.65 -27.94
N PRO A 114 60.32 107.54 -27.21
CA PRO A 114 59.35 106.46 -26.95
C PRO A 114 58.14 106.87 -26.09
N PHE A 115 58.26 107.92 -25.29
CA PHE A 115 57.21 108.37 -24.38
C PHE A 115 56.34 109.49 -24.98
N LYS A 116 56.50 109.80 -26.27
CA LYS A 116 55.62 110.75 -26.96
C LYS A 116 54.21 110.17 -27.11
N GLU A 117 53.20 110.94 -26.73
CA GLU A 117 51.77 110.58 -26.79
C GLU A 117 51.32 110.13 -28.20
N SER A 118 51.90 110.71 -29.26
CA SER A 118 51.67 110.32 -30.65
C SER A 118 52.09 108.88 -30.96
N THR A 119 53.18 108.39 -30.36
CA THR A 119 53.72 107.04 -30.59
C THR A 119 52.89 105.99 -29.84
N LEU A 120 52.49 106.29 -28.60
CA LEU A 120 51.63 105.41 -27.79
C LEU A 120 50.23 105.24 -28.39
N THR A 121 49.69 106.30 -29.00
CA THR A 121 48.37 106.25 -29.68
C THR A 121 48.41 105.37 -30.91
N LYS A 122 49.42 105.54 -31.77
CA LYS A 122 49.61 104.74 -32.98
C LYS A 122 49.80 103.25 -32.69
N LEU A 123 50.58 102.94 -31.64
CA LEU A 123 50.80 101.56 -31.20
C LEU A 123 49.50 100.90 -30.73
N ARG A 124 48.60 101.66 -30.10
CA ARG A 124 47.28 101.18 -29.68
C ARG A 124 46.34 100.93 -30.85
N GLU A 125 46.35 101.78 -31.87
CA GLU A 125 45.55 101.58 -33.11
C GLU A 125 45.95 100.26 -33.79
N ILE A 126 47.25 100.05 -34.01
CA ILE A 126 47.77 98.82 -34.62
C ILE A 126 47.32 97.57 -33.83
N VAL A 127 47.40 97.60 -32.50
CA VAL A 127 46.99 96.49 -31.63
C VAL A 127 45.49 96.22 -31.69
N GLN A 128 44.66 97.26 -31.82
CA GLN A 128 43.22 97.11 -31.95
C GLN A 128 42.81 96.47 -33.28
N ASP A 129 43.49 96.84 -34.38
CA ASP A 129 43.25 96.28 -35.70
C ASP A 129 43.59 94.78 -35.76
N VAL A 130 44.74 94.37 -35.20
CA VAL A 130 45.09 92.95 -35.10
C VAL A 130 44.04 92.19 -34.29
N ARG A 131 43.61 92.73 -33.14
CA ARG A 131 42.62 92.07 -32.28
C ARG A 131 41.27 91.87 -32.96
N GLY A 132 40.77 92.88 -33.68
CA GLY A 132 39.50 92.81 -34.39
C GLY A 132 39.45 91.67 -35.41
N ASN A 133 40.56 91.49 -36.15
CA ASN A 133 40.69 90.41 -37.13
C ASN A 133 40.70 89.02 -36.48
N LEU A 134 41.25 88.88 -35.28
CA LEU A 134 41.39 87.58 -34.62
C LEU A 134 40.15 87.11 -33.85
N SER A 135 39.28 88.02 -33.38
CA SER A 135 38.07 87.64 -32.64
C SER A 135 37.05 86.83 -33.47
N LEU A 136 36.87 87.15 -34.76
CA LEU A 136 35.94 86.45 -35.65
C LEU A 136 36.32 84.97 -35.89
N ALA A 137 37.62 84.69 -35.88
CA ALA A 137 38.15 83.34 -36.08
C ALA A 137 37.81 82.41 -34.90
N ILE A 138 37.72 82.96 -33.68
CA ILE A 138 37.47 82.18 -32.45
C ILE A 138 35.98 81.82 -32.33
N GLU A 139 35.06 82.75 -32.62
CA GLU A 139 33.60 82.49 -32.54
C GLU A 139 33.13 81.39 -33.49
N THR A 140 33.74 81.31 -34.68
CA THR A 140 33.36 80.32 -35.70
C THR A 140 33.69 78.88 -35.26
N VAL A 141 34.76 78.68 -34.50
CA VAL A 141 35.15 77.35 -33.99
C VAL A 141 34.20 76.87 -32.89
N GLY A 142 33.68 77.79 -32.08
CA GLY A 142 32.74 77.46 -31.00
C GLY A 142 31.44 76.82 -31.52
N LEU A 143 30.89 77.32 -32.63
CA LEU A 143 29.61 76.84 -33.19
C LEU A 143 29.72 75.42 -33.79
N ASP A 144 30.85 75.06 -34.42
CA ASP A 144 31.06 73.74 -35.01
C ASP A 144 31.06 72.64 -33.94
N THR A 145 31.65 72.90 -32.77
CA THR A 145 31.70 71.93 -31.67
C THR A 145 30.32 71.64 -31.05
N GLN A 146 29.44 72.65 -30.96
CA GLN A 146 28.09 72.47 -30.41
C GLN A 146 27.17 71.63 -31.30
N SER A 147 27.25 71.82 -32.63
CA SER A 147 26.44 71.06 -33.59
C SER A 147 26.66 69.55 -33.47
N ARG A 148 27.92 69.12 -33.29
CA ARG A 148 28.28 67.70 -33.28
C ARG A 148 27.82 66.96 -32.01
N VAL A 149 27.70 67.65 -30.88
CA VAL A 149 27.17 67.08 -29.64
C VAL A 149 25.68 66.77 -29.79
N LEU A 150 24.94 67.63 -30.50
CA LEU A 150 23.51 67.43 -30.76
C LEU A 150 23.28 66.18 -31.63
N ASP A 151 24.05 66.00 -32.71
CA ASP A 151 23.93 64.82 -33.57
C ASP A 151 24.15 63.50 -32.81
N SER A 152 25.10 63.48 -31.85
CA SER A 152 25.36 62.28 -31.05
C SER A 152 24.25 61.97 -30.03
N LEU A 153 23.52 62.98 -29.54
CA LEU A 153 22.41 62.79 -28.60
C LEU A 153 21.16 62.25 -29.31
N ASP A 154 20.92 62.66 -30.55
CA ASP A 154 19.83 62.12 -31.37
C ASP A 154 20.02 60.62 -31.64
N GLY A 155 21.25 60.19 -31.94
CA GLY A 155 21.58 58.77 -32.13
C GLY A 155 21.34 57.91 -30.88
N LEU A 156 21.63 58.44 -29.68
CA LEU A 156 21.33 57.74 -28.43
C LEU A 156 19.83 57.64 -28.15
N THR A 157 19.07 58.67 -28.50
CA THR A 157 17.62 58.70 -28.32
C THR A 157 16.93 57.62 -29.15
N LEU A 158 17.32 57.47 -30.43
CA LEU A 158 16.79 56.42 -31.31
C LEU A 158 17.08 55.01 -30.78
N ASN A 159 18.29 54.77 -30.25
CA ASN A 159 18.64 53.48 -29.67
C ASN A 159 17.81 53.17 -28.40
N PHE A 160 17.53 54.18 -27.57
CA PHE A 160 16.70 54.01 -26.37
C PHE A 160 15.24 53.68 -26.73
N ASP A 161 14.71 54.29 -27.78
CA ASP A 161 13.37 54.00 -28.29
C ASP A 161 13.25 52.58 -28.88
N ALA A 162 14.29 52.12 -29.58
CA ALA A 162 14.37 50.72 -30.04
C ALA A 162 14.38 49.74 -28.85
N MET A 163 15.24 49.98 -27.85
CA MET A 163 15.28 49.15 -26.63
C MET A 163 13.97 49.17 -25.85
N ARG A 164 13.27 50.31 -25.81
CA ARG A 164 11.95 50.44 -25.16
C ARG A 164 10.90 49.58 -25.87
N THR A 165 10.96 49.51 -27.19
CA THR A 165 10.06 48.68 -28.01
C THR A 165 10.31 47.20 -27.77
N ASP A 166 11.58 46.75 -27.79
CA ASP A 166 11.96 45.37 -27.50
C ASP A 166 11.52 44.94 -26.09
N ARG A 167 11.72 45.80 -25.08
CA ARG A 167 11.28 45.55 -23.71
C ARG A 167 9.77 45.36 -23.61
N ASN A 168 8.99 46.17 -24.34
CA ASN A 168 7.54 46.05 -24.33
C ASN A 168 7.08 44.75 -25.03
N SER A 169 7.75 44.34 -26.11
CA SER A 169 7.49 43.04 -26.76
C SER A 169 7.76 41.88 -25.82
N LEU A 170 8.94 41.89 -25.17
CA LEU A 170 9.32 40.85 -24.22
C LEU A 170 8.35 40.76 -23.03
N ALA A 171 7.85 41.90 -22.53
CA ALA A 171 6.84 41.92 -21.49
C ALA A 171 5.53 41.25 -21.94
N GLY A 172 5.13 41.44 -23.20
CA GLY A 172 3.98 40.76 -23.81
C GLY A 172 4.18 39.24 -23.87
N ASP A 173 5.36 38.79 -24.32
CA ASP A 173 5.69 37.37 -24.40
C ASP A 173 5.70 36.70 -23.01
N ILE A 174 6.28 37.37 -22.00
CA ILE A 174 6.26 36.89 -20.61
C ILE A 174 4.83 36.75 -20.09
N GLN A 175 3.96 37.71 -20.39
CA GLN A 175 2.55 37.66 -19.97
C GLN A 175 1.80 36.49 -20.63
N ASN A 176 2.06 36.26 -21.92
CA ASN A 176 1.48 35.13 -22.66
C ASN A 176 1.96 33.78 -22.08
N ILE A 177 3.26 33.65 -21.80
CA ILE A 177 3.85 32.46 -21.16
C ILE A 177 3.24 32.23 -19.77
N SER A 178 3.11 33.28 -18.95
CA SER A 178 2.52 33.17 -17.61
C SER A 178 1.07 32.66 -17.66
N THR A 179 0.30 33.13 -18.65
CA THR A 179 -1.09 32.71 -18.85
C THR A 179 -1.15 31.24 -19.28
N ALA A 180 -0.28 30.82 -20.21
CA ALA A 180 -0.18 29.43 -20.65
C ALA A 180 0.24 28.48 -19.51
N ILE A 181 1.21 28.88 -18.67
CA ILE A 181 1.63 28.11 -17.49
C ILE A 181 0.47 27.92 -16.50
N SER A 182 -0.33 28.97 -16.28
CA SER A 182 -1.51 28.88 -15.42
C SER A 182 -2.54 27.87 -15.97
N GLY A 183 -2.83 27.93 -17.27
CA GLY A 183 -3.73 26.95 -17.92
C GLY A 183 -3.21 25.51 -17.85
N VAL A 184 -1.89 25.30 -17.95
CA VAL A 184 -1.28 23.98 -17.71
C VAL A 184 -1.45 23.53 -16.25
N GLY A 185 -1.29 24.44 -15.29
CA GLY A 185 -1.51 24.15 -13.86
C GLY A 185 -2.95 23.73 -13.54
N ASP A 186 -3.94 24.40 -14.14
CA ASP A 186 -5.36 24.04 -13.99
C ASP A 186 -5.64 22.65 -14.58
N ASN A 187 -5.10 22.37 -15.77
CA ASN A 187 -5.23 21.05 -16.41
C ASN A 187 -4.59 19.93 -15.56
N ILE A 188 -3.39 20.17 -15.00
CA ILE A 188 -2.72 19.21 -14.10
C ILE A 188 -3.57 18.93 -12.85
N SER A 189 -4.22 19.96 -12.31
CA SER A 189 -5.09 19.83 -11.14
C SER A 189 -6.33 18.97 -11.45
N ASN A 190 -6.95 19.19 -12.62
CA ASN A 190 -8.08 18.39 -13.09
C ASN A 190 -7.71 16.93 -13.35
N VAL A 191 -6.55 16.69 -13.96
CA VAL A 191 -6.01 15.33 -14.19
C VAL A 191 -5.74 14.64 -12.85
N SER A 192 -5.13 15.33 -11.88
CA SER A 192 -4.83 14.77 -10.56
C SER A 192 -6.11 14.31 -9.84
N ARG A 193 -7.16 15.14 -9.86
CA ARG A 193 -8.47 14.77 -9.30
C ARG A 193 -9.07 13.53 -9.98
N THR A 194 -8.98 13.46 -11.30
CA THR A 194 -9.49 12.31 -12.07
C THR A 194 -8.74 11.02 -11.74
N VAL A 195 -7.43 11.11 -11.50
CA VAL A 195 -6.59 9.99 -11.07
C VAL A 195 -6.97 9.51 -9.67
N ASP A 196 -7.24 10.43 -8.73
CA ASP A 196 -7.67 10.08 -7.38
C ASP A 196 -9.07 9.43 -7.34
N ASP A 197 -10.02 9.95 -8.12
CA ASP A 197 -11.35 9.34 -8.29
C ASP A 197 -11.23 7.93 -8.88
N SER A 198 -10.39 7.75 -9.89
CA SER A 198 -10.11 6.45 -10.51
C SER A 198 -9.47 5.47 -9.53
N ARG A 199 -8.53 5.93 -8.69
CA ARG A 199 -7.91 5.12 -7.64
C ARG A 199 -8.95 4.62 -6.64
N THR A 200 -9.86 5.49 -6.22
CA THR A 200 -10.94 5.12 -5.30
C THR A 200 -11.84 4.04 -5.91
N ILE A 201 -12.23 4.19 -7.18
CA ILE A 201 -13.01 3.17 -7.90
C ILE A 201 -12.25 1.84 -7.97
N ILE A 202 -10.96 1.86 -8.32
CA ILE A 202 -10.12 0.64 -8.39
C ILE A 202 -10.10 -0.07 -7.03
N THR A 203 -9.89 0.65 -5.93
CA THR A 203 -9.88 0.04 -4.59
C THR A 203 -11.23 -0.57 -4.21
N GLY A 204 -12.34 0.09 -4.56
CA GLY A 204 -13.70 -0.44 -4.36
C GLY A 204 -13.96 -1.71 -5.18
N LEU A 205 -13.49 -1.73 -6.44
CA LEU A 205 -13.59 -2.89 -7.31
C LEU A 205 -12.72 -4.06 -6.80
N SER A 206 -11.50 -3.80 -6.33
CA SER A 206 -10.64 -4.84 -5.76
C SER A 206 -11.25 -5.47 -4.50
N THR A 207 -11.81 -4.66 -3.61
CA THR A 207 -12.51 -5.15 -2.41
C THR A 207 -13.74 -5.99 -2.80
N SER A 208 -14.51 -5.53 -3.78
CA SER A 208 -15.66 -6.27 -4.29
C SER A 208 -15.25 -7.61 -4.92
N ALA A 209 -14.17 -7.63 -5.69
CA ALA A 209 -13.62 -8.86 -6.28
C ALA A 209 -13.18 -9.87 -5.20
N GLN A 210 -12.55 -9.41 -4.11
CA GLN A 210 -12.18 -10.25 -2.98
C GLN A 210 -13.41 -10.85 -2.27
N ASN A 211 -14.45 -10.05 -2.04
CA ASN A 211 -15.70 -10.51 -1.43
C ASN A 211 -16.42 -11.55 -2.30
N ILE A 212 -16.43 -11.33 -3.63
CA ILE A 212 -16.98 -12.29 -4.60
C ILE A 212 -16.18 -13.60 -4.53
N GLN A 213 -14.85 -13.54 -4.53
CA GLN A 213 -14.01 -14.73 -4.46
C GLN A 213 -14.25 -15.54 -3.17
N GLN A 214 -14.36 -14.87 -2.02
CA GLN A 214 -14.69 -15.53 -0.75
C GLN A 214 -16.09 -16.18 -0.78
N SER A 215 -17.06 -15.51 -1.41
CA SER A 215 -18.41 -16.04 -1.55
C SER A 215 -18.46 -17.26 -2.47
N ILE A 216 -17.68 -17.26 -3.56
CA ILE A 216 -17.51 -18.41 -4.47
C ILE A 216 -16.93 -19.60 -3.69
N ASN A 217 -15.81 -19.43 -2.99
CA ASN A 217 -15.17 -20.52 -2.25
C ASN A 217 -16.13 -21.10 -1.18
N THR A 218 -16.91 -20.25 -0.51
CA THR A 218 -17.90 -20.70 0.49
C THR A 218 -19.04 -21.46 -0.17
N ALA A 219 -19.49 -21.03 -1.36
CA ALA A 219 -20.53 -21.72 -2.11
C ALA A 219 -20.04 -23.08 -2.63
N GLU A 220 -18.78 -23.17 -3.08
CA GLU A 220 -18.15 -24.43 -3.50
C GLU A 220 -18.08 -25.42 -2.34
N GLN A 221 -17.60 -25.01 -1.17
CA GLN A 221 -17.56 -25.87 0.02
C GLN A 221 -18.96 -26.37 0.39
N ARG A 222 -19.96 -25.49 0.44
CA ARG A 222 -21.35 -25.88 0.73
C ARG A 222 -21.91 -26.87 -0.30
N ARG A 223 -21.52 -26.73 -1.57
CA ARG A 223 -21.94 -27.65 -2.64
C ARG A 223 -21.31 -29.03 -2.44
N GLU A 224 -20.03 -29.09 -2.06
CA GLU A 224 -19.34 -30.35 -1.77
C GLU A 224 -19.90 -31.04 -0.53
N ASP A 225 -20.14 -30.28 0.54
CA ASP A 225 -20.77 -30.79 1.77
C ASP A 225 -22.18 -31.31 1.46
N ALA A 226 -23.00 -30.53 0.76
CA ALA A 226 -24.36 -30.93 0.37
C ALA A 226 -24.38 -32.16 -0.55
N GLN A 227 -23.41 -32.27 -1.48
CA GLN A 227 -23.26 -33.42 -2.34
C GLN A 227 -22.86 -34.67 -1.53
N THR A 228 -21.98 -34.52 -0.54
CA THR A 228 -21.60 -35.60 0.36
C THR A 228 -22.77 -36.05 1.23
N ASP A 229 -23.52 -35.11 1.80
CA ASP A 229 -24.73 -35.38 2.58
C ASP A 229 -25.82 -36.06 1.74
N GLN A 230 -25.96 -35.67 0.48
CA GLN A 230 -26.90 -36.30 -0.46
C GLN A 230 -26.52 -37.77 -0.70
N ILE A 231 -25.25 -38.05 -1.02
CA ILE A 231 -24.78 -39.43 -1.22
C ILE A 231 -24.93 -40.24 0.08
N TYR A 232 -24.63 -39.62 1.23
CA TYR A 232 -24.79 -40.24 2.54
C TYR A 232 -26.24 -40.66 2.78
N SER A 233 -27.21 -39.77 2.52
CA SER A 233 -28.64 -40.10 2.61
C SER A 233 -29.01 -41.22 1.66
N SER A 234 -28.59 -41.14 0.39
CA SER A 234 -28.89 -42.17 -0.61
C SER A 234 -28.37 -43.55 -0.22
N VAL A 235 -27.16 -43.65 0.34
CA VAL A 235 -26.60 -44.92 0.81
C VAL A 235 -27.40 -45.49 1.99
N VAL A 236 -27.73 -44.66 2.98
CA VAL A 236 -28.51 -45.10 4.15
C VAL A 236 -29.94 -45.50 3.73
N ASP A 237 -30.57 -44.74 2.84
CA ASP A 237 -31.89 -45.04 2.31
C ASP A 237 -31.89 -46.33 1.47
N TRP A 238 -30.82 -46.57 0.71
CA TRP A 238 -30.63 -47.81 -0.05
C TRP A 238 -30.43 -49.04 0.84
N LEU A 239 -29.69 -48.90 1.95
CA LEU A 239 -29.56 -49.95 2.95
C LEU A 239 -30.90 -50.33 3.58
N ARG A 240 -31.88 -49.41 3.65
CA ARG A 240 -33.20 -49.64 4.28
C ARG A 240 -33.08 -50.26 5.68
N PRO A 241 -32.37 -49.62 6.62
CA PRO A 241 -32.18 -50.15 7.96
C PRO A 241 -33.52 -50.23 8.72
N ILE A 242 -33.62 -51.19 9.63
CA ILE A 242 -34.79 -51.36 10.50
C ILE A 242 -34.72 -50.36 11.65
N ASP A 243 -35.83 -49.66 11.92
CA ASP A 243 -35.96 -48.83 13.11
C ASP A 243 -36.30 -49.71 14.34
N PHE A 244 -35.27 -50.04 15.11
CA PHE A 244 -35.39 -50.75 16.40
C PHE A 244 -35.60 -49.79 17.59
N MET A 245 -35.59 -48.46 17.37
CA MET A 245 -35.76 -47.50 18.45
C MET A 245 -37.11 -47.57 19.17
N PRO A 246 -38.24 -47.94 18.53
CA PRO A 246 -39.49 -48.19 19.24
C PRO A 246 -39.36 -49.28 20.32
N ASP A 247 -38.69 -50.40 20.01
CA ASP A 247 -38.47 -51.51 20.94
C ASP A 247 -37.54 -51.07 22.08
N HIS A 248 -36.45 -50.39 21.73
CA HIS A 248 -35.52 -49.84 22.71
C HIS A 248 -36.23 -48.87 23.67
N ARG A 249 -37.00 -47.91 23.16
CA ARG A 249 -37.77 -46.96 23.99
C ARG A 249 -38.82 -47.66 24.86
N ALA A 250 -39.49 -48.70 24.34
CA ALA A 250 -40.46 -49.48 25.10
C ALA A 250 -39.78 -50.24 26.26
N ALA A 251 -38.61 -50.83 26.01
CA ALA A 251 -37.80 -51.49 27.03
C ALA A 251 -37.31 -50.48 28.08
N ARG A 252 -36.76 -49.33 27.65
CA ARG A 252 -36.34 -48.25 28.56
C ARG A 252 -37.48 -47.70 29.42
N LYS A 253 -38.69 -47.61 28.88
CA LYS A 253 -39.87 -47.16 29.64
C LYS A 253 -40.29 -48.16 30.73
N ARG A 254 -40.06 -49.46 30.50
CA ARG A 254 -40.36 -50.53 31.46
C ARG A 254 -39.22 -50.76 32.46
N HIS A 255 -38.01 -50.31 32.15
CA HIS A 255 -36.87 -50.37 33.08
C HIS A 255 -37.17 -49.58 34.35
N GLU A 256 -36.97 -50.22 35.50
CA GLU A 256 -37.06 -49.56 36.79
C GLU A 256 -35.68 -49.06 37.23
N PRO A 257 -35.58 -47.86 37.83
CA PRO A 257 -34.33 -47.39 38.41
C PRO A 257 -33.72 -48.44 39.36
N GLU A 258 -32.39 -48.53 39.37
CA GLU A 258 -31.60 -49.43 40.23
C GLU A 258 -31.69 -50.93 39.88
N THR A 259 -32.51 -51.31 38.89
CA THR A 259 -32.54 -52.69 38.37
C THR A 259 -31.47 -52.93 37.30
N GLY A 260 -30.90 -54.14 37.28
CA GLY A 260 -29.85 -54.55 36.33
C GLY A 260 -28.43 -54.16 36.75
N ASN A 261 -28.25 -53.42 37.84
CA ASN A 261 -26.94 -52.98 38.33
C ASN A 261 -26.04 -54.16 38.73
N TRP A 262 -26.62 -55.25 39.25
CA TRP A 262 -25.89 -56.47 39.58
C TRP A 262 -25.08 -57.02 38.39
N PHE A 263 -25.55 -56.76 37.16
CA PHE A 263 -24.86 -57.14 35.94
C PHE A 263 -23.93 -56.03 35.45
N LEU A 264 -24.41 -54.78 35.36
CA LEU A 264 -23.64 -53.65 34.83
C LEU A 264 -22.41 -53.29 35.70
N GLU A 265 -22.46 -53.57 36.99
CA GLU A 265 -21.33 -53.43 37.93
C GLU A 265 -20.58 -54.76 38.14
N GLY A 266 -21.06 -55.83 37.49
CA GLY A 266 -20.56 -57.17 37.62
C GLY A 266 -19.30 -57.44 36.80
N ARG A 267 -18.47 -58.36 37.30
CA ARG A 267 -17.26 -58.83 36.59
C ARG A 267 -17.52 -59.35 35.17
N PRO A 268 -18.61 -60.09 34.86
CA PRO A 268 -18.84 -60.57 33.50
C PRO A 268 -19.00 -59.44 32.47
N TYR A 269 -19.71 -58.37 32.83
CA TYR A 269 -19.90 -57.22 31.94
C TYR A 269 -18.61 -56.43 31.74
N GLU A 270 -17.86 -56.20 32.82
CA GLU A 270 -16.58 -55.48 32.73
C GLU A 270 -15.53 -56.28 31.94
N ALA A 271 -15.45 -57.60 32.16
CA ALA A 271 -14.60 -58.48 31.37
C ALA A 271 -14.99 -58.45 29.89
N TRP A 272 -16.29 -58.49 29.59
CA TRP A 272 -16.76 -58.35 28.23
C TRP A 272 -16.37 -57.01 27.59
N LYS A 273 -16.47 -55.87 28.29
CA LYS A 273 -16.09 -54.57 27.72
C LYS A 273 -14.58 -54.39 27.46
N THR A 274 -13.74 -55.12 28.19
CA THR A 274 -12.29 -54.85 28.27
C THR A 274 -11.41 -55.93 27.64
N ILE A 275 -11.86 -57.19 27.61
CA ILE A 275 -11.10 -58.28 26.98
C ILE A 275 -11.22 -58.14 25.46
N PRO A 276 -10.11 -58.08 24.71
CA PRO A 276 -10.14 -58.01 23.25
C PRO A 276 -10.86 -59.21 22.63
N GLY A 277 -11.72 -58.97 21.63
CA GLY A 277 -12.43 -60.03 20.91
C GLY A 277 -13.45 -60.78 21.78
N SER A 278 -13.95 -60.14 22.83
CA SER A 278 -14.81 -60.80 23.81
C SER A 278 -16.19 -61.15 23.25
N PHE A 279 -16.72 -62.27 23.73
CA PHE A 279 -18.10 -62.65 23.53
C PHE A 279 -18.79 -62.87 24.88
N LEU A 280 -20.06 -62.51 25.00
CA LEU A 280 -20.87 -62.83 26.18
C LEU A 280 -22.29 -63.24 25.78
N TRP A 281 -22.65 -64.47 26.14
CA TRP A 281 -24.02 -64.97 25.99
C TRP A 281 -24.83 -64.79 27.28
N LEU A 282 -25.83 -63.91 27.26
CA LEU A 282 -26.82 -63.76 28.31
C LEU A 282 -28.08 -64.57 28.00
N ASN A 283 -28.25 -65.72 28.66
CA ASN A 283 -29.43 -66.55 28.49
C ASN A 283 -30.34 -66.53 29.73
N GLY A 284 -31.61 -66.92 29.54
CA GLY A 284 -32.55 -67.04 30.64
C GLY A 284 -33.97 -67.30 30.14
N ASN A 285 -34.86 -67.62 31.08
CA ASN A 285 -36.26 -67.93 30.76
C ASN A 285 -36.98 -66.72 30.12
N PRO A 286 -38.05 -66.94 29.32
CA PRO A 286 -38.95 -65.87 28.93
C PRO A 286 -39.42 -65.08 30.17
N GLY A 287 -39.51 -63.75 30.07
CA GLY A 287 -39.93 -62.90 31.19
C GLY A 287 -38.82 -62.40 32.11
N CYS A 288 -37.65 -63.05 32.19
CA CYS A 288 -36.61 -62.71 33.20
C CYS A 288 -35.89 -61.35 33.03
N GLY A 289 -36.36 -60.48 32.13
CA GLY A 289 -35.85 -59.12 31.96
C GLY A 289 -34.70 -58.95 30.98
N LYS A 290 -34.36 -59.96 30.15
CA LYS A 290 -33.26 -59.87 29.15
C LYS A 290 -33.28 -58.60 28.29
N THR A 291 -34.40 -58.32 27.63
CA THR A 291 -34.57 -57.11 26.79
C THR A 291 -34.49 -55.81 27.59
N ILE A 292 -34.97 -55.81 28.84
CA ILE A 292 -34.83 -54.67 29.75
C ILE A 292 -33.35 -54.44 30.08
N LEU A 293 -32.62 -55.51 30.38
CA LEU A 293 -31.19 -55.46 30.65
C LEU A 293 -30.39 -55.04 29.40
N ALA A 294 -30.70 -55.57 28.22
CA ALA A 294 -30.10 -55.17 26.95
C ALA A 294 -30.26 -53.66 26.70
N SER A 295 -31.46 -53.12 26.98
CA SER A 295 -31.70 -51.68 26.87
C SER A 295 -30.83 -50.85 27.83
N ALA A 296 -30.59 -51.35 29.06
CA ALA A 296 -29.72 -50.67 30.02
C ALA A 296 -28.24 -50.75 29.60
N ILE A 297 -27.80 -51.88 29.06
CA ILE A 297 -26.46 -52.08 28.48
C ILE A 297 -26.22 -51.08 27.33
N ILE A 298 -27.18 -50.92 26.41
CA ILE A 298 -27.06 -50.01 25.28
C ILE A 298 -26.91 -48.55 25.74
N GLU A 299 -27.66 -48.12 26.76
CA GLU A 299 -27.53 -46.77 27.35
C GLU A 299 -26.21 -46.56 28.09
N ASP A 300 -25.66 -47.60 28.73
CA ASP A 300 -24.32 -47.56 29.30
C ASP A 300 -23.24 -47.43 28.21
N LEU A 301 -23.31 -48.28 27.18
CA LEU A 301 -22.39 -48.26 26.05
C LEU A 301 -22.42 -46.94 25.30
N ALA A 302 -23.60 -46.36 25.06
CA ALA A 302 -23.76 -45.07 24.41
C ALA A 302 -23.05 -43.93 25.17
N ARG A 303 -22.89 -44.04 26.50
CA ARG A 303 -22.09 -43.11 27.30
C ARG A 303 -20.62 -43.48 27.28
N TYR A 304 -20.30 -44.77 27.40
CA TYR A 304 -18.94 -45.30 27.43
C TYR A 304 -18.16 -44.96 26.15
N VAL A 305 -18.73 -45.26 24.96
CA VAL A 305 -18.03 -45.08 23.68
C VAL A 305 -17.75 -43.62 23.32
N LYS A 306 -18.52 -42.66 23.87
CA LYS A 306 -18.25 -41.22 23.68
C LYS A 306 -16.91 -40.78 24.27
N SER A 307 -16.43 -41.49 25.29
CA SER A 307 -15.15 -41.22 25.95
C SER A 307 -13.99 -42.04 25.36
N GLN A 308 -14.28 -42.99 24.47
CA GLN A 308 -13.29 -43.90 23.90
C GLN A 308 -12.91 -43.44 22.49
N PRO A 309 -11.60 -43.43 22.14
CA PRO A 309 -11.17 -43.04 20.82
C PRO A 309 -11.68 -44.05 19.79
N ASN A 310 -12.22 -43.54 18.68
CA ASN A 310 -12.57 -44.32 17.49
C ASN A 310 -13.41 -45.59 17.78
N SER A 311 -14.27 -45.55 18.79
CA SER A 311 -15.07 -46.69 19.24
C SER A 311 -16.56 -46.43 18.99
N THR A 312 -17.33 -47.49 18.76
CA THR A 312 -18.77 -47.38 18.49
C THR A 312 -19.56 -48.48 19.20
N ALA A 313 -20.81 -48.18 19.52
CA ALA A 313 -21.78 -49.16 19.98
C ALA A 313 -22.81 -49.39 18.87
N LEU A 314 -23.14 -50.65 18.62
CA LEU A 314 -24.14 -51.09 17.67
C LEU A 314 -25.17 -51.94 18.41
N SER A 315 -26.41 -51.89 17.97
CA SER A 315 -27.47 -52.72 18.54
C SER A 315 -28.48 -53.20 17.51
N PHE A 316 -29.05 -54.37 17.74
CA PHE A 316 -30.18 -54.88 16.99
C PHE A 316 -31.12 -55.67 17.91
N TYR A 317 -32.42 -55.53 17.68
CA TYR A 317 -33.46 -56.23 18.42
C TYR A 317 -34.18 -57.17 17.46
N PHE A 318 -33.98 -58.48 17.63
CA PHE A 318 -34.82 -59.47 16.98
C PHE A 318 -36.22 -59.45 17.62
N SER A 319 -37.24 -59.78 16.83
CA SER A 319 -38.63 -59.79 17.30
C SER A 319 -39.49 -60.84 16.60
N PHE A 320 -40.15 -61.70 17.36
CA PHE A 320 -41.12 -62.68 16.85
C PHE A 320 -42.38 -62.01 16.25
N THR A 321 -42.63 -60.73 16.57
CA THR A 321 -43.83 -60.00 16.11
C THR A 321 -43.62 -59.19 14.83
N ASP A 322 -42.38 -59.11 14.35
CA ASP A 322 -42.00 -58.26 13.21
C ASP A 322 -41.10 -59.07 12.27
N SER A 323 -41.65 -59.51 11.13
CA SER A 323 -40.93 -60.39 10.20
C SER A 323 -39.65 -59.76 9.65
N GLN A 324 -39.61 -58.43 9.48
CA GLN A 324 -38.41 -57.75 9.02
C GLN A 324 -37.28 -57.81 10.06
N LYS A 325 -37.63 -57.85 11.35
CA LYS A 325 -36.67 -58.02 12.44
C LYS A 325 -36.20 -59.45 12.62
N GLN A 326 -36.73 -60.42 11.88
CA GLN A 326 -36.30 -61.83 11.93
C GLN A 326 -35.23 -62.14 10.87
N GLU A 327 -35.11 -61.29 9.86
CA GLU A 327 -34.23 -61.47 8.71
C GLU A 327 -32.76 -61.12 9.01
N TYR A 328 -31.85 -62.00 8.61
CA TYR A 328 -30.41 -61.79 8.75
C TYR A 328 -29.92 -60.60 7.89
N VAL A 329 -30.47 -60.44 6.68
CA VAL A 329 -30.14 -59.30 5.81
C VAL A 329 -30.51 -57.95 6.44
N SER A 330 -31.62 -57.91 7.18
CA SER A 330 -32.09 -56.71 7.87
C SER A 330 -31.19 -56.36 9.05
N PHE A 331 -30.66 -57.37 9.76
CA PHE A 331 -29.59 -57.19 10.74
C PHE A 331 -28.35 -56.53 10.11
N LEU A 332 -27.81 -57.10 9.01
CA LEU A 332 -26.61 -56.57 8.34
C LEU A 332 -26.75 -55.11 7.90
N ARG A 333 -27.85 -54.80 7.21
CA ARG A 333 -28.18 -53.45 6.72
C ARG A 333 -28.27 -52.44 7.86
N THR A 334 -28.89 -52.84 8.95
CA THR A 334 -29.08 -51.99 10.13
C THR A 334 -27.77 -51.72 10.86
N LEU A 335 -26.87 -52.70 10.94
CA LEU A 335 -25.53 -52.49 11.51
C LEU A 335 -24.64 -51.59 10.63
N LEU A 336 -24.64 -51.80 9.30
CA LEU A 336 -23.91 -50.95 8.35
C LEU A 336 -24.39 -49.49 8.43
N ALA A 337 -25.71 -49.26 8.49
CA ALA A 337 -26.27 -47.92 8.65
C ALA A 337 -25.83 -47.26 9.97
N GLN A 338 -25.85 -48.01 11.09
CA GLN A 338 -25.36 -47.51 12.38
C GLN A 338 -23.87 -47.14 12.34
N LEU A 339 -23.03 -47.91 11.65
CA LEU A 339 -21.61 -47.61 11.47
C LEU A 339 -21.38 -46.31 10.69
N CYS A 340 -22.17 -46.08 9.63
CA CYS A 340 -22.16 -44.82 8.86
C CYS A 340 -22.55 -43.62 9.74
N VAL A 341 -23.61 -43.76 10.55
CA VAL A 341 -24.09 -42.71 11.46
C VAL A 341 -23.05 -42.37 12.52
N SER A 342 -22.39 -43.38 13.09
CA SER A 342 -21.41 -43.23 14.15
C SER A 342 -20.24 -42.31 13.76
N ARG A 343 -19.76 -42.40 12.51
CA ARG A 343 -18.65 -41.57 12.01
C ARG A 343 -19.05 -40.45 11.06
N ARG A 344 -20.33 -40.34 10.70
CA ARG A 344 -20.80 -39.47 9.60
C ARG A 344 -19.95 -39.61 8.34
N GLN A 345 -19.66 -40.84 7.95
CA GLN A 345 -18.85 -41.13 6.76
C GLN A 345 -19.38 -42.35 6.03
N ILE A 346 -19.14 -42.40 4.72
CA ILE A 346 -19.40 -43.58 3.90
C ILE A 346 -18.07 -44.29 3.67
N PHE A 347 -17.95 -45.48 4.22
CA PHE A 347 -16.78 -46.34 4.07
C PHE A 347 -16.57 -46.70 2.60
N PRO A 348 -15.32 -46.74 2.11
CA PRO A 348 -15.04 -47.05 0.71
C PRO A 348 -15.70 -48.34 0.21
N CYS A 349 -15.60 -49.43 0.97
CA CYS A 349 -16.21 -50.72 0.61
C CYS A 349 -17.75 -50.62 0.47
N LEU A 350 -18.42 -49.89 1.37
CA LEU A 350 -19.86 -49.68 1.29
C LEU A 350 -20.25 -48.78 0.11
N ARG A 351 -19.43 -47.78 -0.20
CA ARG A 351 -19.63 -46.89 -1.36
C ARG A 351 -19.54 -47.67 -2.67
N ASP A 352 -18.55 -48.55 -2.78
CA ASP A 352 -18.35 -49.36 -3.97
C ASP A 352 -19.48 -50.38 -4.12
N LEU A 353 -19.91 -51.00 -3.02
CA LEU A 353 -21.08 -51.88 -2.99
C LEU A 353 -22.36 -51.16 -3.43
N PHE A 354 -22.61 -49.96 -2.90
CA PHE A 354 -23.75 -49.13 -3.28
C PHE A 354 -23.76 -48.83 -4.79
N LYS A 355 -22.62 -48.40 -5.36
CA LYS A 355 -22.50 -48.13 -6.80
C LYS A 355 -22.71 -49.36 -7.67
N ALA A 356 -22.32 -50.53 -7.20
CA ALA A 356 -22.44 -51.78 -7.95
C ALA A 356 -23.90 -52.26 -8.05
N TYR A 357 -24.70 -52.01 -7.01
CA TYR A 357 -26.03 -52.61 -6.89
C TYR A 357 -27.20 -51.63 -6.96
N GLU A 358 -27.06 -50.34 -6.66
CA GLU A 358 -28.17 -49.37 -6.72
C GLU A 358 -28.84 -49.37 -8.11
N PRO A 359 -30.19 -49.46 -8.22
CA PRO A 359 -31.20 -49.42 -7.15
C PRO A 359 -31.61 -50.79 -6.59
N LEU A 360 -30.99 -51.89 -7.04
CA LEU A 360 -31.23 -53.24 -6.54
C LEU A 360 -30.58 -53.43 -5.16
N ALA A 361 -31.03 -54.45 -4.44
CA ALA A 361 -30.40 -54.86 -3.19
C ALA A 361 -29.05 -55.56 -3.46
N ALA A 362 -28.05 -55.28 -2.63
CA ALA A 362 -26.82 -56.06 -2.63
C ALA A 362 -27.08 -57.49 -2.14
N PRO A 363 -26.32 -58.49 -2.64
CA PRO A 363 -26.30 -59.85 -2.11
C PRO A 363 -25.95 -59.87 -0.62
N VAL A 364 -26.49 -60.86 0.10
CA VAL A 364 -26.29 -61.01 1.56
C VAL A 364 -24.81 -61.21 1.89
N ASP A 365 -24.11 -62.07 1.15
CA ASP A 365 -22.69 -62.35 1.36
C ASP A 365 -21.81 -61.10 1.21
N GLU A 366 -22.12 -60.22 0.26
CA GLU A 366 -21.36 -58.97 0.08
C GLU A 366 -21.65 -57.94 1.18
N LEU A 367 -22.87 -57.90 1.70
CA LEU A 367 -23.20 -57.08 2.88
C LEU A 367 -22.47 -57.57 4.13
N ASP A 368 -22.38 -58.89 4.30
CA ASP A 368 -21.66 -59.55 5.37
C ASP A 368 -20.16 -59.22 5.34
N GLU A 369 -19.52 -59.43 4.18
CA GLU A 369 -18.11 -59.10 3.98
C GLU A 369 -17.86 -57.61 4.20
N CYS A 370 -18.72 -56.75 3.66
CA CYS A 370 -18.65 -55.30 3.85
C CYS A 370 -18.74 -54.93 5.32
N LEU A 371 -19.70 -55.49 6.08
CA LEU A 371 -19.84 -55.24 7.52
C LEU A 371 -18.56 -55.62 8.28
N LYS A 372 -18.00 -56.81 8.00
CA LYS A 372 -16.74 -57.26 8.60
C LYS A 372 -15.57 -56.33 8.28
N LEU A 373 -15.48 -55.81 7.06
CA LEU A 373 -14.45 -54.85 6.66
C LEU A 373 -14.62 -53.51 7.38
N VAL A 374 -15.84 -52.95 7.40
CA VAL A 374 -16.12 -51.67 8.07
C VAL A 374 -15.82 -51.75 9.57
N MET A 375 -16.17 -52.85 10.24
CA MET A 375 -15.89 -53.03 11.66
C MET A 375 -14.37 -52.99 11.98
N LYS A 376 -13.50 -53.44 11.06
CA LYS A 376 -12.03 -53.41 11.26
C LYS A 376 -11.45 -51.99 11.30
N ASP A 377 -12.14 -51.00 10.75
CA ASP A 377 -11.68 -49.61 10.77
C ASP A 377 -11.82 -48.95 12.16
N PHE A 378 -12.55 -49.57 13.09
CA PHE A 378 -12.80 -49.06 14.45
C PHE A 378 -11.79 -49.60 15.46
N ALA A 379 -11.46 -48.76 16.44
CA ALA A 379 -10.63 -49.17 17.57
C ALA A 379 -11.35 -50.23 18.41
N ASN A 380 -12.65 -50.01 18.70
CA ASN A 380 -13.53 -51.02 19.30
C ASN A 380 -14.96 -50.89 18.76
N VAL A 381 -15.62 -52.03 18.52
CA VAL A 381 -17.03 -52.14 18.18
C VAL A 381 -17.72 -52.95 19.27
N TYR A 382 -18.67 -52.34 19.96
CA TYR A 382 -19.50 -53.02 20.97
C TYR A 382 -20.85 -53.36 20.36
N LEU A 383 -21.10 -54.63 20.09
CA LEU A 383 -22.33 -55.11 19.46
C LEU A 383 -23.25 -55.77 20.49
N VAL A 384 -24.49 -55.29 20.58
CA VAL A 384 -25.54 -55.89 21.40
C VAL A 384 -26.64 -56.45 20.50
N ILE A 385 -26.86 -57.76 20.58
CA ILE A 385 -27.93 -58.46 19.86
C ILE A 385 -28.95 -58.95 20.87
N ASP A 386 -30.14 -58.36 20.87
CA ASP A 386 -31.23 -58.79 21.76
C ASP A 386 -32.12 -59.84 21.08
N ALA A 387 -32.50 -60.87 21.84
CA ALA A 387 -33.41 -61.95 21.47
C ALA A 387 -32.98 -62.75 20.23
N LEU A 388 -31.69 -63.12 20.15
CA LEU A 388 -31.13 -63.84 18.99
C LEU A 388 -31.95 -65.06 18.55
N ASP A 389 -32.56 -65.80 19.49
CA ASP A 389 -33.41 -66.96 19.19
C ASP A 389 -34.64 -66.63 18.31
N GLU A 390 -34.97 -65.35 18.18
CA GLU A 390 -36.06 -64.85 17.32
C GLU A 390 -35.59 -64.53 15.88
N CYS A 391 -34.32 -64.76 15.54
CA CYS A 391 -33.80 -64.73 14.15
C CYS A 391 -34.24 -65.97 13.37
N ARG A 392 -35.56 -66.12 13.17
CA ARG A 392 -36.18 -67.27 12.51
C ARG A 392 -37.36 -66.79 11.70
N ASN A 393 -37.22 -66.74 10.37
CA ASN A 393 -38.33 -66.42 9.48
C ASN A 393 -39.33 -67.60 9.34
N GLU A 394 -40.49 -67.37 8.73
CA GLU A 394 -41.53 -68.41 8.54
C GLU A 394 -41.09 -69.61 7.69
N THR A 395 -40.02 -69.48 6.89
CA THR A 395 -39.41 -70.59 6.12
C THR A 395 -38.40 -71.40 6.94
N GLY A 396 -38.00 -70.88 8.11
CA GLY A 396 -37.52 -71.63 9.27
C GLY A 396 -36.06 -72.04 9.30
N ARG A 397 -35.24 -71.82 8.25
CA ARG A 397 -33.84 -72.32 8.25
C ARG A 397 -32.75 -71.37 7.75
N GLY A 398 -32.96 -70.63 6.66
CA GLY A 398 -31.89 -69.82 6.03
C GLY A 398 -31.29 -68.75 6.96
N ASP A 399 -32.10 -67.79 7.42
CA ASP A 399 -31.59 -66.67 8.24
C ASP A 399 -30.92 -67.12 9.54
N TRP A 400 -31.46 -68.17 10.18
CA TRP A 400 -30.90 -68.72 11.41
C TRP A 400 -29.53 -69.37 11.15
N GLU A 401 -29.44 -70.19 10.10
CA GLU A 401 -28.18 -70.84 9.70
C GLU A 401 -27.13 -69.79 9.31
N ASP A 402 -27.51 -68.78 8.52
CA ASP A 402 -26.63 -67.67 8.12
C ASP A 402 -26.13 -66.87 9.34
N MET A 403 -27.01 -66.60 10.32
CA MET A 403 -26.64 -65.92 11.56
C MET A 403 -25.67 -66.74 12.41
N LEU A 404 -25.90 -68.05 12.56
CA LEU A 404 -24.98 -68.93 13.29
C LEU A 404 -23.62 -69.02 12.57
N HIS A 405 -23.62 -69.13 11.24
CA HIS A 405 -22.40 -69.10 10.44
C HIS A 405 -21.65 -67.78 10.57
N TRP A 406 -22.36 -66.65 10.62
CA TRP A 406 -21.75 -65.35 10.86
C TRP A 406 -21.08 -65.29 12.23
N LEU A 407 -21.79 -65.67 13.29
CA LEU A 407 -21.26 -65.71 14.65
C LEU A 407 -20.03 -66.61 14.75
N ASP A 408 -20.09 -67.81 14.18
CA ASP A 408 -18.95 -68.74 14.12
C ASP A 408 -17.76 -68.11 13.37
N SER A 409 -18.04 -67.43 12.25
CA SER A 409 -17.01 -66.75 11.45
C SER A 409 -16.31 -65.63 12.23
N LEU A 410 -16.97 -64.96 13.17
CA LEU A 410 -16.31 -63.94 14.01
C LEU A 410 -15.18 -64.52 14.86
N SER A 411 -15.34 -65.76 15.33
CA SER A 411 -14.30 -66.44 16.11
C SER A 411 -13.05 -66.74 15.27
N SER A 412 -13.25 -67.15 14.01
CA SER A 412 -12.15 -67.48 13.09
C SER A 412 -11.42 -66.24 12.56
N LEU A 413 -12.11 -65.10 12.47
CA LEU A 413 -11.52 -63.82 12.03
C LEU A 413 -10.60 -63.18 13.07
N ASN A 414 -10.61 -63.64 14.33
CA ASN A 414 -9.81 -63.11 15.44
C ASN A 414 -9.92 -61.58 15.57
N MET A 415 -11.14 -61.05 15.47
CA MET A 415 -11.41 -59.60 15.55
C MET A 415 -11.28 -59.09 16.98
N ALA A 416 -10.05 -58.80 17.41
CA ALA A 416 -9.74 -58.33 18.75
C ALA A 416 -10.45 -57.02 19.14
N ASN A 417 -10.93 -56.24 18.17
CA ASN A 417 -11.66 -55.00 18.36
C ASN A 417 -13.18 -55.18 18.47
N LEU A 418 -13.72 -56.39 18.29
CA LEU A 418 -15.15 -56.65 18.33
C LEU A 418 -15.54 -57.28 19.69
N HIS A 419 -16.47 -56.65 20.38
CA HIS A 419 -17.05 -57.13 21.63
C HIS A 419 -18.53 -57.42 21.40
N THR A 420 -18.92 -58.68 21.43
CA THR A 420 -20.29 -59.09 21.08
C THR A 420 -21.03 -59.61 22.29
N LEU A 421 -22.20 -59.04 22.59
CA LEU A 421 -23.10 -59.49 23.65
C LEU A 421 -24.41 -59.90 23.00
N VAL A 422 -24.84 -61.12 23.32
CA VAL A 422 -26.06 -61.71 22.78
C VAL A 422 -27.00 -62.03 23.93
N THR A 423 -28.28 -61.68 23.79
CA THR A 423 -29.34 -62.21 24.66
C THR A 423 -30.16 -63.25 23.91
N SER A 424 -30.57 -64.32 24.59
CA SER A 424 -31.52 -65.29 24.01
C SER A 424 -32.18 -66.16 25.08
N ARG A 425 -33.10 -67.03 24.66
CA ARG A 425 -33.46 -68.24 25.45
C ARG A 425 -32.30 -69.23 25.51
N ASN A 426 -32.36 -70.13 26.47
CA ASN A 426 -31.39 -71.20 26.62
C ASN A 426 -31.67 -72.34 25.62
N GLU A 427 -31.49 -72.08 24.32
CA GLU A 427 -31.77 -73.02 23.23
C GLU A 427 -30.62 -74.03 23.03
N PRO A 428 -30.90 -75.33 22.78
CA PRO A 428 -29.87 -76.35 22.56
C PRO A 428 -28.90 -76.04 21.43
N GLU A 429 -29.37 -75.44 20.32
CA GLU A 429 -28.53 -75.07 19.18
C GLU A 429 -27.47 -74.02 19.56
N LEU A 430 -27.85 -73.05 20.41
CA LEU A 430 -26.91 -72.03 20.92
C LEU A 430 -25.97 -72.61 21.98
N GLN A 431 -26.44 -73.56 22.79
CA GLN A 431 -25.56 -74.32 23.69
C GLN A 431 -24.47 -75.05 22.90
N ASN A 432 -24.83 -75.73 21.81
CA ASN A 432 -23.88 -76.46 20.97
C ASN A 432 -22.87 -75.55 20.27
N LEU A 433 -23.26 -74.32 19.92
CA LEU A 433 -22.38 -73.35 19.27
C LEU A 433 -21.44 -72.65 20.27
N PHE A 434 -21.96 -72.23 21.43
CA PHE A 434 -21.23 -71.37 22.36
C PHE A 434 -20.55 -72.12 23.50
N LEU A 435 -21.08 -73.28 23.91
CA LEU A 435 -20.47 -74.07 24.97
C LEU A 435 -19.41 -75.01 24.41
N PRO A 436 -18.31 -75.23 25.16
CA PRO A 436 -17.24 -76.10 24.69
C PRO A 436 -17.76 -77.53 24.49
N LEU A 437 -17.47 -78.09 23.31
CA LEU A 437 -17.39 -79.54 23.13
C LEU A 437 -16.20 -80.06 23.92
N GLU A 438 -16.31 -81.24 24.53
CA GLU A 438 -15.20 -81.86 25.28
C GLU A 438 -13.92 -81.88 24.42
N GLY A 439 -12.91 -81.08 24.82
CA GLY A 439 -11.62 -80.97 24.13
C GLY A 439 -11.40 -79.71 23.27
N SER A 440 -12.37 -78.79 23.15
CA SER A 440 -12.20 -77.51 22.43
C SER A 440 -11.70 -76.38 23.34
N SER A 441 -10.78 -75.55 22.83
CA SER A 441 -10.24 -74.37 23.52
C SER A 441 -10.97 -73.06 23.15
N ALA A 442 -11.93 -73.10 22.23
CA ALA A 442 -12.75 -71.93 21.90
C ALA A 442 -13.86 -71.81 22.95
N HIS A 443 -13.78 -70.79 23.80
CA HIS A 443 -14.70 -70.57 24.92
C HIS A 443 -15.48 -69.28 24.69
N TRP A 444 -16.81 -69.36 24.67
CA TRP A 444 -17.67 -68.18 24.71
C TRP A 444 -18.28 -68.09 26.11
N PRO A 445 -17.89 -67.10 26.92
CA PRO A 445 -18.48 -66.90 28.25
C PRO A 445 -20.01 -66.81 28.17
N SER A 446 -20.70 -67.56 29.03
CA SER A 446 -22.15 -67.50 29.18
C SER A 446 -22.53 -67.16 30.61
N LEU A 447 -23.63 -66.42 30.76
CA LEU A 447 -24.22 -66.08 32.04
C LEU A 447 -25.73 -66.28 31.95
N THR A 448 -26.24 -67.23 32.74
CA THR A 448 -27.67 -67.47 32.86
C THR A 448 -28.28 -66.52 33.89
N ILE A 449 -29.28 -65.75 33.48
CA ILE A 449 -30.14 -64.99 34.39
C ILE A 449 -31.05 -65.99 35.11
N THR A 450 -30.72 -66.26 36.37
CA THR A 450 -31.49 -67.13 37.25
C THR A 450 -32.28 -66.31 38.27
N GLN A 451 -33.29 -66.93 38.90
CA GLN A 451 -34.00 -66.35 40.04
C GLN A 451 -33.03 -65.84 41.12
N ARG A 452 -31.95 -66.57 41.39
CA ARG A 452 -30.97 -66.15 42.41
C ARG A 452 -30.27 -64.85 42.00
N SER A 453 -29.94 -64.70 40.72
CA SER A 453 -29.25 -63.53 40.18
C SER A 453 -30.13 -62.28 40.14
N ASN A 454 -31.43 -62.43 39.83
CA ASN A 454 -32.33 -61.28 39.62
C ASN A 454 -33.39 -61.07 40.72
N SER A 455 -33.43 -61.89 41.77
CA SER A 455 -34.38 -61.73 42.89
C SER A 455 -34.36 -60.33 43.52
N GLY A 456 -33.18 -59.70 43.59
CA GLY A 456 -33.04 -58.30 44.01
C GLY A 456 -33.78 -57.33 43.09
N ASP A 457 -33.61 -57.47 41.77
CA ASP A 457 -34.30 -56.65 40.77
C ASP A 457 -35.82 -56.84 40.83
N VAL A 458 -36.30 -58.09 40.96
CA VAL A 458 -37.73 -58.40 41.10
C VAL A 458 -38.29 -57.71 42.35
N ARG A 459 -37.58 -57.79 43.48
CA ARG A 459 -38.00 -57.13 44.72
C ARG A 459 -38.03 -55.61 44.59
N THR A 460 -37.04 -55.01 43.94
CA THR A 460 -37.00 -53.57 43.66
C THR A 460 -38.15 -53.16 42.73
N TYR A 461 -38.40 -53.91 41.66
CA TYR A 461 -39.53 -53.69 40.76
C TYR A 461 -40.86 -53.70 41.52
N VAL A 462 -41.14 -54.76 42.28
CA VAL A 462 -42.38 -54.88 43.08
C VAL A 462 -42.50 -53.72 44.06
N THR A 463 -41.41 -53.32 44.72
CA THR A 463 -41.39 -52.18 45.64
C THR A 463 -41.77 -50.88 44.93
N ASN A 464 -41.20 -50.62 43.77
CA ASN A 464 -41.52 -49.43 42.98
C ASN A 464 -42.97 -49.45 42.47
N GLN A 465 -43.49 -50.61 42.06
CA GLN A 465 -44.89 -50.72 41.63
C GLN A 465 -45.88 -50.45 42.78
N ILE A 466 -45.59 -50.97 43.99
CA ILE A 466 -46.40 -50.68 45.20
C ILE A 466 -46.43 -49.18 45.50
N GLU A 467 -45.30 -48.49 45.34
CA GLU A 467 -45.20 -47.05 45.64
C GLU A 467 -45.76 -46.15 44.52
N LYS A 468 -45.87 -46.66 43.29
CA LYS A 468 -46.50 -45.97 42.14
C LYS A 468 -48.02 -46.08 42.17
N ASP A 469 -48.58 -47.20 42.59
CA ASP A 469 -50.03 -47.39 42.68
C ASP A 469 -50.59 -46.77 43.97
N TRP A 470 -51.49 -45.80 43.83
CA TRP A 470 -52.04 -45.06 44.96
C TRP A 470 -52.84 -45.93 45.95
N ARG A 471 -53.40 -47.06 45.52
CA ARG A 471 -54.13 -48.00 46.38
C ARG A 471 -53.15 -48.83 47.19
N LEU A 472 -52.13 -49.39 46.53
CA LEU A 472 -51.12 -50.23 47.18
C LEU A 472 -50.24 -49.41 48.13
N LYS A 473 -49.95 -48.16 47.78
CA LYS A 473 -49.17 -47.24 48.61
C LYS A 473 -49.78 -46.99 50.00
N ARG A 474 -51.11 -47.06 50.13
CA ARG A 474 -51.85 -46.82 51.38
C ARG A 474 -51.89 -48.03 52.32
N LEU A 475 -51.45 -49.20 51.86
CA LEU A 475 -51.40 -50.40 52.68
C LEU A 475 -50.38 -50.23 53.82
N ASP A 476 -50.59 -50.93 54.92
CA ASP A 476 -49.65 -50.94 56.04
C ASP A 476 -48.34 -51.64 55.66
N SER A 477 -47.28 -51.38 56.43
CA SER A 477 -45.94 -51.91 56.15
C SER A 477 -45.88 -53.44 56.14
N THR A 478 -46.70 -54.11 56.96
CA THR A 478 -46.72 -55.57 57.06
C THR A 478 -47.31 -56.16 55.79
N THR A 479 -48.46 -55.66 55.34
CA THR A 479 -49.10 -56.07 54.09
C THR A 479 -48.20 -55.80 52.88
N LYS A 480 -47.54 -54.63 52.83
CA LYS A 480 -46.58 -54.33 51.75
C LYS A 480 -45.43 -55.34 51.71
N GLU A 481 -44.90 -55.72 52.86
CA GLU A 481 -43.81 -56.70 52.94
C GLU A 481 -44.27 -58.11 52.57
N GLU A 482 -45.48 -58.51 52.95
CA GLU A 482 -46.09 -59.77 52.52
C GLU A 482 -46.24 -59.83 51.00
N ILE A 483 -46.72 -58.76 50.35
CA ILE A 483 -46.81 -58.67 48.89
C ILE A 483 -45.42 -58.80 48.27
N ARG A 484 -44.42 -58.07 48.77
CA ARG A 484 -43.04 -58.14 48.25
C ARG A 484 -42.48 -59.55 48.33
N CYS A 485 -42.55 -60.19 49.49
CA CYS A 485 -42.02 -61.54 49.70
C CYS A 485 -42.76 -62.57 48.85
N THR A 486 -44.09 -62.51 48.80
CA THR A 486 -44.91 -63.47 48.04
C THR A 486 -44.63 -63.36 46.55
N LEU A 487 -44.63 -62.16 45.98
CA LEU A 487 -44.37 -61.95 44.55
C LEU A 487 -42.92 -62.25 44.18
N THR A 488 -41.94 -61.85 45.00
CA THR A 488 -40.52 -62.12 44.71
C THR A 488 -40.21 -63.62 44.72
N ASN A 489 -40.78 -64.36 45.67
CA ASN A 489 -40.56 -65.82 45.75
C ASN A 489 -41.33 -66.58 44.66
N GLY A 490 -42.56 -66.15 44.34
CA GLY A 490 -43.41 -66.79 43.34
C GLY A 490 -43.08 -66.42 41.89
N ALA A 491 -42.27 -65.38 41.66
CA ALA A 491 -41.86 -64.95 40.32
C ALA A 491 -40.93 -65.95 39.61
N GLU A 492 -40.21 -66.81 40.35
CA GLU A 492 -39.21 -67.72 39.79
C GLU A 492 -38.16 -67.04 38.88
N GLY A 493 -37.95 -65.73 39.10
CA GLY A 493 -37.06 -64.89 38.30
C GLY A 493 -37.67 -64.28 37.04
N MET A 494 -39.00 -64.23 36.92
CA MET A 494 -39.75 -63.58 35.83
C MET A 494 -40.37 -62.23 36.23
#